data_AF-A0A9D7DGW9-F1
#
_entry.id   AF-A0A9D7DGW9-F1
#
_cell.length_a   1.000
_cell.length_b   1.000
_cell.length_c   1.000
_cell.angle_alpha   90.00
_cell.angle_beta   90.00
_cell.angle_gamma   90.00
#
_symmetry.space_group_name_H-M   'P 1'
#
loop_
_entity.id
_entity.type
_entity.pdbx_description
1 polymer ?
#
loop_
_entity_poly.entity_id
_entity_poly.type
_entity_poly.pdbx_seq_one_letter_code
_entity_poly.pdbx_strand_id
1 'polypeptide(L)' 'MQLENYTCGEWVKGSGKQSELVDAITGDLIGTTSSGGLDFAHMLHYARTVGGPPLRKMTFPERGRMLKALAQ' A
#
# COMPACT_ATOMS: atom_id res chain seq x y z
N MET A 1 -16.08 -4.66 -6.57
CA MET A 1 -15.51 -4.47 -5.20
C MET A 1 -14.55 -3.29 -5.23
N GLN A 2 -14.56 -2.42 -4.21
CA GLN A 2 -13.60 -1.31 -4.13
C GLN A 2 -12.36 -1.74 -3.35
N LEU A 3 -11.17 -1.56 -3.92
CA LEU A 3 -9.90 -1.83 -3.27
C LEU A 3 -9.55 -0.72 -2.28
N GLU A 4 -9.03 -1.15 -1.12
CA GLU A 4 -8.58 -0.26 -0.06
C GLU A 4 -7.08 0.01 -0.17
N ASN A 5 -6.66 1.17 0.33
CA ASN A 5 -5.27 1.58 0.44
C ASN A 5 -4.80 1.31 1.87
N TYR A 6 -3.63 0.70 2.02
CA TYR A 6 -3.01 0.59 3.35
C TYR A 6 -2.17 1.83 3.65
N THR A 7 -2.66 2.67 4.57
CA THR A 7 -2.07 3.98 4.87
C THR A 7 -1.92 4.15 6.38
N CYS A 8 -0.75 4.62 6.82
CA CYS A 8 -0.49 4.94 8.23
C CYS A 8 -0.83 3.83 9.24
N GLY A 9 -0.78 2.55 8.82
CA GLY A 9 -1.10 1.40 9.67
C GLY A 9 -2.52 0.85 9.50
N GLU A 10 -3.36 1.45 8.67
CA GLU A 10 -4.80 1.18 8.57
C GLU A 10 -5.25 1.00 7.12
N TRP A 11 -6.36 0.29 6.90
CA TRP A 11 -6.98 0.14 5.58
C TRP A 11 -8.03 1.24 5.37
N VAL A 12 -7.90 1.99 4.27
CA VAL A 12 -8.73 3.15 3.97
C VAL A 12 -9.18 3.14 2.51
N LYS A 13 -10.48 3.33 2.27
CA LYS A 13 -11.05 3.49 0.92
C LYS A 13 -10.72 4.86 0.35
N GLY A 14 -10.30 4.90 -0.91
CA GLY A 14 -10.15 6.16 -1.64
C GLY A 14 -11.49 6.81 -1.95
N SER A 15 -11.58 8.12 -1.82
CA SER A 15 -12.77 8.90 -2.14
C SER A 15 -12.77 9.37 -3.61
N GLY A 16 -13.86 9.99 -4.06
CA GLY A 16 -13.94 10.61 -5.38
C GLY A 16 -14.00 9.62 -6.55
N LYS A 17 -13.54 10.07 -7.73
CA LYS A 17 -13.60 9.30 -8.98
C LYS A 17 -12.78 8.02 -8.84
N GLN A 18 -13.45 6.90 -9.09
CA GLN A 18 -12.82 5.59 -9.08
C GLN A 18 -12.31 5.22 -10.48
N SER A 19 -11.17 4.54 -10.54
CA SER A 19 -10.66 3.88 -11.73
C SER A 19 -11.16 2.44 -11.75
N GLU A 20 -11.67 2.00 -12.89
CA GLU A 20 -12.12 0.63 -13.11
C GLU A 20 -10.92 -0.27 -13.44
N LEU A 21 -10.91 -1.46 -12.82
CA LEU A 21 -9.97 -2.53 -13.11
C LEU A 21 -10.76 -3.62 -13.83
N VAL A 22 -10.41 -3.85 -15.09
CA VAL A 22 -11.10 -4.79 -15.97
C VAL A 22 -10.20 -5.96 -16.33
N ASP A 23 -10.82 -7.10 -16.62
CA ASP A 23 -10.15 -8.26 -17.19
C ASP A 23 -9.59 -7.90 -18.57
N ALA A 24 -8.31 -8.22 -18.81
CA ALA A 24 -7.61 -7.83 -20.03
C ALA A 24 -8.04 -8.65 -21.27
N ILE A 25 -8.70 -9.79 -21.07
CA ILE A 25 -9.16 -10.69 -22.12
C ILE A 25 -10.66 -10.50 -22.36
N THR A 26 -11.48 -10.55 -21.31
CA THR A 26 -12.94 -10.50 -21.44
C THR A 26 -13.51 -9.08 -21.36
N GLY A 27 -12.78 -8.15 -20.73
CA GLY A 27 -13.26 -6.80 -20.45
C GLY A 27 -14.19 -6.70 -19.23
N ASP A 28 -14.39 -7.79 -18.49
CA ASP A 28 -15.28 -7.80 -17.33
C ASP A 28 -14.73 -6.96 -16.18
N LEU A 29 -15.62 -6.29 -15.44
CA LEU A 29 -15.22 -5.50 -14.28
C LEU A 29 -14.79 -6.40 -13.11
N ILE A 30 -13.52 -6.30 -12.72
CA ILE A 30 -12.94 -7.03 -11.57
C ILE A 30 -13.11 -6.20 -10.30
N GLY A 31 -12.87 -4.89 -10.39
CA GLY A 31 -12.94 -4.02 -9.22
C GLY A 31 -12.73 -2.55 -9.54
N THR A 32 -12.72 -1.74 -8.49
CA THR A 32 -12.47 -0.31 -8.59
C THR A 32 -11.42 0.12 -7.59
N THR A 33 -10.65 1.15 -7.91
CA THR A 33 -9.64 1.72 -7.02
C THR A 33 -9.67 3.24 -7.07
N SER A 34 -9.28 3.87 -5.97
CA SER A 34 -9.06 5.31 -5.90
C SER A 34 -8.00 5.63 -4.85
N SER A 35 -7.24 6.69 -5.13
CA SER A 35 -6.35 7.34 -4.18
C SER A 35 -6.84 8.73 -3.75
N GLY A 36 -8.07 9.10 -4.15
CA GLY A 36 -8.69 10.36 -3.78
C GLY A 36 -8.86 10.48 -2.26
N GLY A 37 -8.65 11.68 -1.73
CA GLY A 37 -8.80 11.97 -0.30
C GLY A 37 -7.68 11.43 0.60
N LEU A 38 -6.66 10.76 0.05
CA LEU A 38 -5.49 10.35 0.82
C LEU A 38 -4.55 11.54 1.05
N ASP A 39 -4.08 11.68 2.30
CA ASP A 39 -3.06 12.67 2.66
C ASP A 39 -1.66 12.09 2.45
N PHE A 40 -1.11 12.30 1.26
CA PHE A 40 0.23 11.84 0.90
C PHE A 40 1.34 12.48 1.74
N ALA A 41 1.16 13.70 2.23
CA ALA A 41 2.15 14.37 3.07
C ALA A 41 2.23 13.69 4.43
N HIS A 42 1.07 13.39 5.03
CA HIS A 42 1.00 12.64 6.27
C HIS A 42 1.51 11.20 6.11
N MET A 43 1.15 10.52 5.02
CA MET A 43 1.65 9.17 4.72
C MET A 43 3.19 9.14 4.61
N LEU A 44 3.78 10.10 3.92
CA LEU A 44 5.24 10.22 3.81
C LEU A 44 5.88 10.52 5.16
N HIS A 45 5.27 11.40 5.96
CA HIS A 45 5.72 11.69 7.31
C HIS A 45 5.73 10.42 8.16
N TYR A 46 4.61 9.70 8.23
CA TYR A 46 4.46 8.45 8.96
C TYR A 46 5.48 7.39 8.53
N ALA A 47 5.68 7.21 7.21
CA ALA A 47 6.67 6.27 6.70
C ALA A 47 8.09 6.60 7.20
N ARG A 48 8.45 7.88 7.30
CA ARG A 48 9.78 8.33 7.75
C ARG A 48 9.95 8.25 9.27
N THR A 49 8.92 8.61 10.03
CA THR A 49 8.99 8.72 11.50
C THR A 49 8.63 7.43 12.23
N VAL A 50 7.74 6.61 11.68
CA VAL A 50 7.28 5.36 12.30
C VAL A 50 7.86 4.14 11.57
N GLY A 51 7.76 4.09 10.24
CA GLY A 51 8.25 2.93 9.46
C GLY A 51 9.78 2.85 9.35
N GLY A 52 10.44 4.00 9.22
CA GLY A 52 11.89 4.09 9.01
C GLY A 52 12.76 3.64 10.19
N PRO A 53 12.51 4.06 11.45
CA PRO A 53 13.34 3.67 12.59
C PRO A 53 13.47 2.16 12.83
N PRO A 54 12.39 1.33 12.86
CA PRO A 54 12.54 -0.10 13.09
C PRO A 54 13.36 -0.78 11.99
N LEU A 55 13.18 -0.38 10.72
CA LEU A 55 13.97 -0.93 9.60
C LEU A 55 15.45 -0.53 9.67
N ARG A 56 15.76 0.68 10.13
CA ARG A 56 17.15 1.16 10.29
C ARG A 56 17.86 0.55 11.50
N LYS A 57 17.12 0.10 12.52
CA LYS A 57 17.67 -0.65 13.65
C LYS A 57 18.14 -2.05 13.25
N MET A 58 17.61 -2.59 12.15
CA MET A 58 18.02 -3.89 11.61
C MET A 58 19.34 -3.81 10.83
N THR A 59 20.08 -4.90 10.88
CA THR A 59 21.24 -5.16 10.02
C THR A 59 20.80 -5.55 8.61
N PHE A 60 21.73 -5.49 7.64
CA PHE A 60 21.45 -5.94 6.27
C PHE A 60 20.99 -7.41 6.19
N PRO A 61 21.63 -8.38 6.90
CA PRO A 61 21.17 -9.77 6.90
C PRO A 61 19.76 -9.95 7.47
N GLU A 62 19.38 -9.20 8.50
CA GLU A 62 18.02 -9.25 9.07
C GLU A 62 16.97 -8.80 8.06
N ARG A 63 17.20 -7.67 7.38
CA ARG A 63 16.32 -7.24 6.28
C ARG A 63 16.31 -8.25 5.14
N GLY A 64 17.44 -8.88 4.82
CA GLY A 64 17.51 -9.97 3.85
C GLY A 64 16.66 -11.18 4.23
N ARG A 65 16.63 -11.55 5.53
CA ARG A 65 15.74 -12.61 6.04
C ARG A 65 14.27 -12.23 5.98
N MET A 66 13.91 -10.98 6.25
CA MET A 66 12.54 -10.50 6.09
C MET A 66 12.07 -10.60 4.62
N LEU A 67 12.93 -10.19 3.68
CA LEU A 67 12.63 -10.34 2.25
C LEU A 67 12.49 -11.81 1.84
N LYS A 68 13.35 -12.69 2.38
CA LYS A 68 13.23 -14.13 2.16
C LYS A 68 11.92 -14.68 2.71
N ALA A 69 11.51 -14.28 3.90
CA ALA A 69 10.25 -14.72 4.50
C ALA A 69 9.01 -14.22 3.74
N LEU A 70 9.08 -13.04 3.10
CA LEU A 70 8.01 -12.53 2.24
C LEU A 70 7.88 -13.31 0.92
N ALA A 71 8.98 -13.83 0.39
CA ALA A 71 9.01 -14.55 -0.88
C ALA A 71 8.64 -16.04 -0.78
N GLN A 72 8.50 -16.56 0.45
CA GLN A 72 8.13 -17.95 0.75
C GLN A 72 6.65 -18.05 1.08
#